data_AF-M2V2F2-F1
#
_entry.id   AF-M2V2F2-F1
#
_cell.length_a   1.000
_cell.length_b   1.000
_cell.length_c   1.000
_cell.angle_alpha   90.00
_cell.angle_beta   90.00
_cell.angle_gamma   90.00
#
_symmetry.space_group_name_H-M   'P 1'
#
loop_
_entity.id
_entity.type
_entity.pdbx_description
1 polymer ?
#
loop_
_entity_poly.entity_id
_entity_poly.type
_entity_poly.pdbx_seq_one_letter_code
_entity_poly.pdbx_strand_id
1 'polypeptide(L)' 'VSYIYSRNGTVYVAARSAEKAKTAISWIKERHPNATGQLHFLKLDLNDPRGIKSSAEEFLNKEKRLNVLFNNAGVMMPP' A
#
# COMPACT_ATOMS: atom_id res chain seq x y z
N VAL A 1 8.69 0.65 1.94
CA VAL A 1 7.60 1.17 2.81
C VAL A 1 8.15 1.89 4.03
N SER A 2 8.78 1.17 4.98
CA SER A 2 9.28 1.73 6.25
C SER A 2 10.12 3.01 6.10
N TYR A 3 11.09 3.03 5.18
CA TYR A 3 11.94 4.19 4.93
C TYR A 3 11.18 5.44 4.42
N ILE A 4 10.25 5.29 3.46
CA ILE A 4 9.48 6.44 2.94
C ILE A 4 8.60 7.02 4.04
N TYR A 5 7.97 6.15 4.83
CA TYR A 5 7.15 6.55 5.97
C TYR A 5 7.97 7.32 7.02
N SER A 6 9.17 6.84 7.38
CA SER A 6 10.03 7.50 8.37
C SER A 6 10.58 8.85 7.90
N ARG A 7 10.52 9.11 6.59
CA ARG A 7 10.82 10.42 5.97
C ARG A 7 9.55 11.25 5.74
N ASN A 8 8.49 10.96 6.50
CA ASN A 8 7.19 11.64 6.49
C ASN A 8 6.43 11.56 5.16
N GLY A 9 6.71 10.55 4.33
CA GLY A 9 5.96 10.32 3.10
C GLY A 9 4.62 9.61 3.34
N THR A 10 3.69 9.82 2.41
CA THR A 10 2.44 9.05 2.30
C THR A 10 2.69 7.76 1.53
N VAL A 11 2.30 6.62 2.10
CA VAL A 11 2.49 5.31 1.47
C VAL A 11 1.18 4.51 1.52
N TYR A 12 0.73 4.06 0.34
CA TYR A 12 -0.35 3.10 0.21
C TYR A 12 0.23 1.68 0.21
N VAL A 13 -0.09 0.90 1.22
CA VAL A 13 0.25 -0.51 1.35
C VAL A 13 -0.81 -1.32 0.61
N ALA A 14 -0.51 -1.64 -0.65
CA ALA A 14 -1.40 -2.41 -1.51
C ALA A 14 -1.33 -3.90 -1.18
N ALA A 15 -2.48 -4.53 -0.86
CA ALA A 15 -2.52 -5.96 -0.54
C ALA A 15 -3.89 -6.60 -0.79
N ARG A 16 -3.90 -7.94 -0.90
CA ARG A 16 -5.13 -8.74 -1.00
C ARG A 16 -5.89 -8.80 0.33
N SER A 17 -5.21 -8.84 1.46
CA SER A 17 -5.84 -8.99 2.79
C SER A 17 -5.68 -7.69 3.58
N ALA A 18 -6.81 -7.12 4.01
CA ALA A 18 -6.83 -5.97 4.90
C ALA A 18 -6.14 -6.29 6.23
N GLU A 19 -6.38 -7.49 6.78
CA GLU A 19 -5.74 -7.99 8.00
C GLU A 19 -4.21 -7.89 7.90
N LYS A 20 -3.62 -8.53 6.88
CA LYS A 20 -2.16 -8.56 6.70
C LYS A 20 -1.59 -7.16 6.48
N ALA A 21 -2.28 -6.31 5.73
CA ALA A 21 -1.86 -4.93 5.52
C ALA A 21 -1.89 -4.12 6.82
N LYS A 22 -2.96 -4.24 7.62
CA LYS A 22 -3.08 -3.55 8.91
C LYS A 22 -1.99 -3.99 9.89
N THR A 23 -1.71 -5.30 9.98
CA THR A 23 -0.59 -5.81 10.80
C THR A 23 0.74 -5.18 10.38
N ALA A 24 1.03 -5.14 9.07
CA ALA A 24 2.25 -4.52 8.57
C ALA A 24 2.29 -3.00 8.86
N ILE A 25 1.18 -2.29 8.70
CA ILE A 25 1.07 -0.86 9.00
C ILE A 25 1.36 -0.60 10.47
N SER A 26 0.75 -1.35 11.40
CA SER A 26 1.00 -1.21 12.83
C SER A 26 2.48 -1.45 13.17
N TRP A 27 3.05 -2.54 12.64
CA TRP A 27 4.47 -2.88 12.85
C TRP A 27 5.44 -1.78 12.36
N ILE A 28 5.10 -1.09 11.25
CA ILE A 28 5.89 0.04 10.74
C ILE A 28 5.74 1.26 11.66
N LYS A 29 4.52 1.59 12.08
CA LYS A 29 4.25 2.74 12.97
C LYS A 29 4.98 2.61 14.30
N GLU A 30 4.94 1.42 14.90
CA GLU A 30 5.65 1.12 16.16
C GLU A 30 7.16 1.33 16.06
N ARG A 31 7.76 1.11 14.89
CA ARG A 31 9.21 1.29 14.66
C ARG A 31 9.61 2.73 14.40
N HIS A 32 8.67 3.59 14.03
CA HIS A 32 8.91 4.99 13.71
C HIS A 32 7.89 5.89 14.43
N PRO A 33 7.88 5.90 15.78
CA PRO A 33 6.87 6.58 16.57
C PRO A 33 6.85 8.10 16.37
N ASN A 34 7.97 8.68 15.93
CA ASN A 34 8.11 10.11 15.68
C ASN A 34 7.82 10.52 14.23
N ALA A 35 7.53 9.56 13.34
CA ALA A 35 7.24 9.86 11.95
C ALA A 35 5.82 10.42 11.79
N THR A 36 5.70 11.49 11.00
CA THR A 36 4.41 12.14 10.71
C THR A 36 3.86 11.77 9.33
N GLY A 37 4.49 10.79 8.67
CA GLY A 37 4.01 10.23 7.40
C GLY A 37 2.65 9.56 7.54
N GLN A 38 2.10 9.13 6.41
CA GLN A 38 0.79 8.48 6.36
C GLN A 38 0.91 7.07 5.78
N LEU A 39 0.17 6.13 6.36
CA LEU A 39 0.09 4.75 5.89
C LEU A 39 -1.36 4.38 5.67
N HIS A 40 -1.70 4.06 4.43
CA HIS A 40 -3.05 3.65 4.03
C HIS A 40 -3.03 2.21 3.55
N PHE A 41 -4.05 1.44 3.90
CA PHE A 41 -4.32 0.20 3.19
C PHE A 41 -4.99 0.54 1.86
N LEU A 42 -4.56 -0.12 0.79
CA LEU A 42 -5.23 -0.12 -0.51
C LEU A 42 -5.53 -1.57 -0.89
N LYS A 43 -6.81 -1.92 -1.08
CA LYS A 43 -7.16 -3.26 -1.54
C LYS A 43 -6.71 -3.39 -3.00
N LEU A 44 -5.86 -4.37 -3.25
CA LEU A 44 -5.39 -4.70 -4.60
C LEU A 44 -5.21 -6.21 -4.71
N ASP A 45 -5.88 -6.79 -5.70
CA ASP A 45 -5.66 -8.17 -6.12
C ASP A 45 -5.26 -8.16 -7.60
N LEU A 46 -4.01 -8.51 -7.88
CA LEU A 46 -3.47 -8.52 -9.24
C LEU A 46 -3.98 -9.71 -10.06
N ASN A 47 -4.62 -10.69 -9.44
CA ASN A 47 -5.25 -11.82 -10.14
C ASN A 47 -6.68 -11.49 -10.61
N ASP A 48 -7.25 -10.34 -10.21
CA ASP A 48 -8.60 -9.90 -10.61
C ASP A 48 -8.55 -8.54 -11.32
N PRO A 49 -8.60 -8.51 -12.67
CA PRO A 49 -8.54 -7.27 -13.44
C PRO A 49 -9.58 -6.22 -13.05
N ARG A 50 -10.77 -6.63 -12.59
CA ARG A 50 -11.81 -5.71 -12.13
C ARG A 50 -11.41 -5.04 -10.82
N GLY A 51 -10.87 -5.81 -9.89
CA GLY A 51 -10.31 -5.32 -8.64
C GLY A 51 -9.14 -4.35 -8.83
N ILE A 52 -8.32 -4.54 -9.87
CA ILE A 52 -7.25 -3.59 -10.22
C ILE A 52 -7.84 -2.22 -10.58
N LYS A 53 -8.87 -2.18 -11.43
CA LYS A 53 -9.53 -0.92 -11.82
C LYS A 53 -10.10 -0.19 -10.60
N SER A 54 -10.84 -0.89 -9.74
CA SER A 54 -11.40 -0.29 -8.52
C SER A 54 -10.33 0.22 -7.57
N SER A 55 -9.20 -0.48 -7.46
CA SER A 55 -8.04 -0.03 -6.66
C SER A 55 -7.46 1.28 -7.18
N ALA A 56 -7.29 1.38 -8.51
CA ALA A 56 -6.79 2.59 -9.14
C ALA A 56 -7.77 3.77 -8.97
N GLU A 57 -9.07 3.53 -9.13
CA GLU A 57 -10.11 4.54 -8.88
C GLU A 57 -10.13 5.01 -7.42
N GLU A 58 -10.00 4.08 -6.46
CA GLU A 58 -9.90 4.43 -5.04
C GLU A 58 -8.67 5.32 -4.77
N PHE A 59 -7.52 5.02 -5.36
CA PHE A 59 -6.32 5.84 -5.24
C PHE A 59 -6.54 7.24 -5.85
N LEU A 60 -7.07 7.31 -7.08
CA LEU A 60 -7.31 8.58 -7.78
C LEU A 60 -8.35 9.47 -7.08
N ASN A 61 -9.29 8.87 -6.35
CA ASN A 61 -10.25 9.61 -5.53
C ASN A 61 -9.61 10.23 -4.27
N LYS A 62 -8.47 9.70 -3.80
CA LYS A 62 -7.76 10.17 -2.60
C LYS A 62 -6.58 11.07 -2.94
N GLU A 63 -5.90 10.80 -4.05
CA GLU A 63 -4.64 11.43 -4.42
C GLU A 63 -4.66 11.97 -5.84
N LYS A 64 -4.04 13.14 -6.03
CA LYS A 64 -3.93 13.76 -7.37
C LYS A 64 -2.72 13.27 -8.17
N ARG A 65 -1.76 12.62 -7.51
CA ARG A 65 -0.48 12.21 -8.11
C ARG A 65 0.07 10.97 -7.45
N LEU A 66 0.66 10.09 -8.26
CA LEU A 66 1.54 9.01 -7.81
C LEU A 66 3.00 9.41 -8.05
N ASN A 67 3.83 9.42 -7.00
CA ASN A 67 5.26 9.74 -7.14
C ASN A 67 6.10 8.52 -7.56
N VAL A 68 5.85 7.37 -6.94
CA VAL A 68 6.60 6.13 -7.16
C VAL A 68 5.66 4.93 -7.04
N LEU A 69 5.81 3.95 -7.93
CA LEU A 69 5.11 2.66 -7.88
C LEU A 69 6.14 1.55 -7.67
N PHE A 70 5.95 0.73 -6.63
CA PHE A 70 6.80 -0.43 -6.34
C PHE A 70 6.08 -1.72 -6.74
N ASN A 71 6.41 -2.27 -7.91
CA ASN A 71 5.88 -3.54 -8.39
C ASN A 71 6.65 -4.72 -7.80
N ASN A 72 6.30 -5.11 -6.57
CA ASN A 72 6.96 -6.20 -5.84
C ASN A 72 6.06 -7.43 -5.61
N ALA A 73 4.80 -7.39 -6.05
CA ALA A 73 3.92 -8.54 -5.93
C ALA A 73 4.38 -9.66 -6.88
N GLY A 74 4.58 -10.87 -6.34
CA GLY A 74 4.99 -12.04 -7.10
C GLY A 74 4.45 -13.31 -6.46
N VAL A 75 4.30 -14.35 -7.29
CA VAL A 75 3.88 -15.70 -6.89
C VAL A 75 4.85 -16.71 -7.48
N MET A 76 5.04 -17.84 -6.78
CA MET A 76 5.94 -18.91 -7.25
C MET A 76 5.37 -19.66 -8.46
N MET A 77 4.04 -19.78 -8.53
CA MET A 77 3.33 -20.28 -9.71
C MET A 77 2.28 -19.25 -10.12
N PRO A 78 2.38 -18.64 -11.31
CA PRO A 78 1.35 -17.73 -11.81
C PRO A 78 0.08 -18.50 -12.17
N PRO A 79 -1.11 -17.89 -12.00
CA PRO A 79 -2.38 -18.44 -12.47
C PRO A 79 -2.50 -18.45 -14.00
#